data_AF-A0AA96MPW1-F1
#
_entry.id   AF-A0AA96MPW1-F1
#
_cell.length_a   1.000
_cell.length_b   1.000
_cell.length_c   1.000
_cell.angle_alpha   90.00
_cell.angle_beta   90.00
_cell.angle_gamma   90.00
#
_symmetry.space_group_name_H-M   'P 1'
#
loop_
_entity.id
_entity.type
_entity.pdbx_description
1 polymer ?
#
loop_
_entity_poly.entity_id
_entity_poly.type
_entity_poly.pdbx_seq_one_letter_code
_entity_poly.pdbx_strand_id
1 'polypeptide(L)'
;MVRKNYFEILDGMNFNPSTEFDNLCILLSNGLLEELNHKFLNYQNRRTFIDFDEFLKFCLSQADNELEKIFIFAELLNDMLSIINPSHPFLRNDVYAVRENINRVLELSNHEFLTLGSGRQIIVEKNVYASEVSQIVSETSIQDAIKVLEYNHFANKGNVQRKKEILISLANYLEPLRKELNNSEELKEVFKVNNQKIIAFEKLFEMYNNFGLRHNNAKQYHLDMTNEKLEQWYDNIYTSSLFVILGLDEARILSKLKTLREG
;
A
#
# COMPACT_ATOMS: atom_id res chain seq x y z
N MET A 1 15.09 -1.12 -41.25
CA MET A 1 14.59 -0.67 -39.93
C MET A 1 13.91 0.67 -40.11
N VAL A 2 12.68 0.83 -39.62
CA VAL A 2 11.99 2.12 -39.58
C VAL A 2 12.71 3.00 -38.55
N ARG A 3 13.07 4.24 -38.92
CA ARG A 3 13.69 5.18 -37.99
C ARG A 3 12.62 5.65 -36.99
N LYS A 4 12.91 5.51 -35.69
CA LYS A 4 12.08 6.03 -34.61
C LYS A 4 12.48 7.47 -34.28
N ASN A 5 11.52 8.32 -33.97
CA ASN A 5 11.77 9.64 -33.41
C ASN A 5 12.07 9.57 -31.90
N TYR A 6 12.49 10.68 -31.30
CA TYR A 6 12.87 10.75 -29.88
C TYR A 6 11.77 10.24 -28.93
N PHE A 7 10.51 10.63 -29.13
CA PHE A 7 9.40 10.19 -28.29
C PHE A 7 9.07 8.71 -28.49
N GLU A 8 9.15 8.18 -29.71
CA GLU A 8 8.99 6.75 -29.97
C GLU A 8 10.12 5.88 -29.37
N ILE A 9 11.28 6.48 -29.13
CA ILE A 9 12.37 5.84 -28.38
C ILE A 9 12.03 5.84 -26.88
N LEU A 10 11.56 6.96 -26.34
CA LEU A 10 11.12 7.06 -24.94
C LEU A 10 9.95 6.12 -24.63
N ASP A 11 8.93 6.08 -25.48
CA ASP A 11 7.77 5.17 -25.33
C ASP A 11 8.18 3.70 -25.38
N GLY A 12 9.33 3.40 -26.01
CA GLY A 12 9.91 2.06 -26.06
C GLY A 12 10.87 1.74 -24.90
N MET A 13 11.18 2.71 -24.04
CA MET A 13 11.98 2.46 -22.83
C MET A 13 11.07 1.84 -21.77
N ASN A 14 11.26 0.54 -21.56
CA ASN A 14 10.58 -0.16 -20.48
C ASN A 14 11.29 0.12 -19.16
N PHE A 15 10.50 0.23 -18.09
CA PHE A 15 10.99 0.28 -16.73
C PHE A 15 11.91 -0.92 -16.43
N ASN A 16 13.11 -0.64 -15.94
CA ASN A 16 14.08 -1.65 -15.53
C ASN A 16 14.60 -1.30 -14.12
N PRO A 17 14.24 -2.07 -13.08
CA PRO A 17 14.61 -1.74 -11.70
C PRO A 17 16.10 -1.53 -11.47
N SER A 18 16.97 -2.35 -12.10
CA SER A 18 18.41 -2.23 -11.93
C SER A 18 18.96 -0.95 -12.58
N THR A 19 18.46 -0.60 -13.77
CA THR A 19 18.85 0.66 -14.44
C THR A 19 18.43 1.87 -13.62
N GLU A 20 17.22 1.86 -13.07
CA GLU A 20 16.74 2.96 -12.24
C GLU A 20 17.47 3.05 -10.89
N PHE A 21 17.87 1.90 -10.32
CA PHE A 21 18.71 1.87 -9.12
C PHE A 21 20.08 2.53 -9.39
N ASP A 22 20.72 2.17 -10.50
CA ASP A 22 22.00 2.77 -10.91
C ASP A 22 21.85 4.28 -11.15
N ASN A 23 20.76 4.73 -11.77
CA ASN A 23 20.46 6.15 -11.96
C ASN A 23 20.34 6.88 -10.61
N LEU A 24 19.64 6.30 -9.62
CA LEU A 24 19.54 6.87 -8.28
C LEU A 24 20.91 6.92 -7.57
N CYS A 25 21.74 5.88 -7.72
CA CYS A 25 23.12 5.89 -7.20
C CYS A 25 23.97 6.99 -7.83
N ILE A 26 23.84 7.22 -9.14
CA ILE A 26 24.55 8.32 -9.84
C ILE A 26 24.09 9.69 -9.32
N LEU A 27 22.79 9.86 -9.08
CA LEU A 27 22.22 11.12 -8.57
C LEU A 27 22.65 11.46 -7.14
N LEU A 28 23.03 10.46 -6.35
CA LEU A 28 23.59 10.68 -5.01
C LEU A 28 25.05 11.18 -5.04
N SER A 29 25.70 11.22 -6.21
CA SER A 29 27.14 11.41 -6.30
C SER A 29 27.68 12.68 -5.64
N ASN A 30 28.83 12.48 -4.98
CA ASN A 30 29.69 13.40 -4.26
C ASN A 30 28.99 14.27 -3.19
N GLY A 31 28.46 15.44 -3.53
CA GLY A 31 28.04 16.42 -2.52
C GLY A 31 26.87 15.95 -1.64
N LEU A 32 25.89 15.27 -2.24
CA LEU A 32 24.72 14.78 -1.51
C LEU A 32 25.08 13.59 -0.62
N LEU A 33 25.83 12.62 -1.14
CA LEU A 33 26.32 11.48 -0.37
C LEU A 33 27.23 11.90 0.79
N GLU A 34 28.13 12.86 0.59
CA GLU A 34 28.98 13.42 1.64
C GLU A 34 28.15 14.04 2.77
N GLU A 35 27.12 14.82 2.44
CA GLU A 35 26.22 15.42 3.44
C GLU A 35 25.41 14.36 4.20
N LEU A 36 24.90 13.34 3.50
CA LEU A 36 24.20 12.22 4.12
C LEU A 36 25.13 11.46 5.09
N ASN A 37 26.36 11.20 4.68
CA ASN A 37 27.39 10.59 5.54
C ASN A 37 27.68 11.44 6.78
N HIS A 38 27.84 12.75 6.61
CA HIS A 38 28.09 13.67 7.72
C HIS A 38 26.94 13.67 8.73
N LYS A 39 25.69 13.62 8.23
CA LYS A 39 24.49 13.62 9.07
C LYS A 39 24.11 12.23 9.60
N PHE A 40 24.71 11.16 9.09
CA PHE A 40 24.30 9.79 9.40
C PHE A 40 24.34 9.50 10.90
N LEU A 41 25.35 9.96 11.65
CA LEU A 41 25.43 9.74 13.10
C LEU A 41 24.29 10.40 13.90
N ASN A 42 23.61 11.39 13.32
CA ASN A 42 22.45 12.06 13.92
C ASN A 42 21.10 11.54 13.38
N TYR A 43 21.13 10.64 12.39
CA TYR A 43 19.94 10.03 11.82
C TYR A 43 19.28 9.07 12.82
N GLN A 44 18.05 9.38 13.20
CA GLN A 44 17.35 8.68 14.29
C GLN A 44 17.06 7.20 13.98
N ASN A 45 16.87 6.86 12.70
CA ASN A 45 16.54 5.49 12.30
C ASN A 45 17.78 4.61 12.03
N ARG A 46 19.01 5.12 12.24
CA ARG A 46 20.27 4.35 12.06
C ARG A 46 20.47 3.21 13.06
N ARG A 47 19.65 3.14 14.10
CA ARG A 47 19.79 2.19 15.22
C ARG A 47 21.21 2.24 15.80
N THR A 48 21.97 1.15 15.70
CA THR A 48 23.34 1.01 16.21
C THR A 48 24.41 1.17 15.13
N PHE A 49 24.04 1.35 13.86
CA PHE A 49 24.99 1.52 12.78
C PHE A 49 25.70 2.87 12.91
N ILE A 50 27.02 2.86 12.70
CA ILE A 50 27.90 4.04 12.76
C ILE A 50 28.44 4.43 11.39
N ASP A 51 28.32 3.54 10.41
CA ASP A 51 28.75 3.72 9.03
C ASP A 51 27.55 3.60 8.08
N PHE A 52 27.41 4.58 7.18
CA PHE A 52 26.27 4.65 6.27
C PHE A 52 26.35 3.58 5.19
N ASP A 53 27.55 3.26 4.69
CA ASP A 53 27.71 2.25 3.65
C ASP A 53 27.37 0.85 4.18
N GLU A 54 27.76 0.52 5.42
CA GLU A 54 27.36 -0.71 6.11
C GLU A 54 25.85 -0.77 6.33
N PHE A 55 25.23 0.34 6.75
CA PHE A 55 23.78 0.42 6.94
C PHE A 55 23.02 0.24 5.63
N LEU A 56 23.46 0.93 4.57
CA LEU A 56 22.89 0.83 3.24
C LEU A 56 23.01 -0.60 2.70
N LYS A 57 24.19 -1.22 2.81
CA LYS A 57 24.40 -2.63 2.42
C LYS A 57 23.45 -3.56 3.18
N PHE A 58 23.31 -3.37 4.49
CA PHE A 58 22.38 -4.16 5.30
C PHE A 58 20.93 -4.02 4.81
N CYS A 59 20.43 -2.79 4.63
CA CYS A 59 19.08 -2.55 4.12
C CYS A 59 18.85 -3.20 2.74
N LEU A 60 19.76 -2.98 1.79
CA LEU A 60 19.63 -3.52 0.43
C LEU A 60 19.72 -5.05 0.39
N SER A 61 20.42 -5.67 1.34
CA SER A 61 20.49 -7.15 1.45
C SER A 61 19.17 -7.80 1.85
N GLN A 62 18.18 -7.03 2.29
CA GLN A 62 16.85 -7.53 2.66
C GLN A 62 15.90 -7.67 1.46
N ALA A 63 16.32 -7.23 0.26
CA ALA A 63 15.51 -7.32 -0.95
C ALA A 63 15.55 -8.72 -1.54
N ASP A 64 14.39 -9.28 -1.89
CA ASP A 64 14.32 -10.57 -2.58
C ASP A 64 14.56 -10.44 -4.10
N ASN A 65 14.39 -9.24 -4.64
CA ASN A 65 14.56 -8.95 -6.07
C ASN A 65 14.95 -7.49 -6.31
N GLU A 66 15.28 -7.16 -7.57
CA GLU A 66 15.75 -5.84 -7.97
C GLU A 66 14.69 -4.73 -7.80
N LEU A 67 13.39 -5.05 -7.88
CA LEU A 67 12.31 -4.09 -7.64
C LEU A 67 12.22 -3.72 -6.16
N GLU A 68 12.30 -4.71 -5.27
CA GLU A 68 12.32 -4.46 -3.83
C GLU A 68 13.58 -3.71 -3.41
N LYS A 69 14.72 -4.02 -4.04
CA LYS A 69 15.99 -3.33 -3.79
C LYS A 69 15.88 -1.83 -4.06
N ILE A 70 15.28 -1.44 -5.19
CA ILE A 70 15.07 -0.02 -5.49
C ILE A 70 14.02 0.62 -4.58
N PHE A 71 12.98 -0.10 -4.15
CA PHE A 71 11.99 0.42 -3.21
C PHE A 71 12.57 0.65 -1.80
N ILE A 72 13.32 -0.31 -1.26
CA ILE A 72 14.02 -0.15 0.01
C ILE A 72 14.98 1.05 -0.08
N PHE A 73 15.69 1.18 -1.21
CA PHE A 73 16.58 2.32 -1.42
C PHE A 73 15.82 3.64 -1.45
N ALA A 74 14.71 3.71 -2.18
CA ALA A 74 13.88 4.90 -2.28
C ALA A 74 13.24 5.31 -0.95
N GLU A 75 12.73 4.37 -0.14
CA GLU A 75 12.23 4.64 1.21
C GLU A 75 13.33 5.22 2.11
N LEU A 76 14.50 4.56 2.13
CA LEU A 76 15.67 5.00 2.90
C LEU A 76 16.11 6.41 2.49
N LEU A 77 16.26 6.66 1.18
CA LEU A 77 16.65 7.96 0.67
C LEU A 77 15.62 9.02 1.00
N ASN A 78 14.33 8.77 0.80
CA ASN A 78 13.29 9.76 1.11
C ASN A 78 13.30 10.15 2.60
N ASP A 79 13.46 9.17 3.51
CA ASP A 79 13.56 9.40 4.95
C ASP A 79 14.85 10.16 5.30
N MET A 80 16.00 9.75 4.78
CA MET A 80 17.28 10.43 5.00
C MET A 80 17.30 11.85 4.43
N LEU A 81 16.78 12.08 3.23
CA LEU A 81 16.72 13.40 2.61
C LEU A 81 15.88 14.40 3.42
N SER A 82 14.99 13.93 4.29
CA SER A 82 14.23 14.80 5.21
C SER A 82 15.12 15.51 6.25
N ILE A 83 16.34 15.00 6.51
CA ILE A 83 17.30 15.58 7.47
C ILE A 83 18.19 16.67 6.84
N ILE A 84 18.15 16.80 5.51
CA ILE A 84 18.86 17.85 4.77
C ILE A 84 18.00 19.12 4.80
N ASN A 85 18.65 20.26 5.00
CA ASN A 85 17.96 21.54 4.99
C ASN A 85 17.34 21.78 3.58
N PRO A 86 16.01 21.96 3.47
CA PRO A 86 15.36 22.22 2.17
C PRO A 86 15.88 23.48 1.47
N SER A 87 16.45 24.41 2.23
CA SER A 87 17.06 25.66 1.75
C SER A 87 18.57 25.55 1.57
N HIS A 88 19.16 24.35 1.55
CA HIS A 88 20.59 24.17 1.35
C HIS A 88 20.99 24.67 -0.05
N PRO A 89 21.80 25.74 -0.17
CA PRO A 89 22.00 26.46 -1.44
C PRO A 89 22.65 25.60 -2.52
N PHE A 90 23.44 24.60 -2.14
CA PHE A 90 24.18 23.74 -3.07
C PHE A 90 23.54 22.37 -3.30
N LEU A 91 22.65 21.91 -2.41
CA LEU A 91 22.10 20.55 -2.46
C LEU A 91 20.63 20.52 -2.84
N ARG A 92 19.94 21.66 -2.84
CA ARG A 92 18.51 21.75 -3.15
C ARG A 92 18.14 21.08 -4.47
N ASN A 93 18.95 21.32 -5.51
CA ASN A 93 18.69 20.75 -6.84
C ASN A 93 18.93 19.23 -6.86
N ASP A 94 19.95 18.75 -6.16
CA ASP A 94 20.26 17.32 -6.08
C ASP A 94 19.18 16.57 -5.28
N VAL A 95 18.76 17.12 -4.14
CA VAL A 95 17.64 16.59 -3.34
C VAL A 95 16.36 16.55 -4.17
N TYR A 96 16.07 17.61 -4.94
CA TYR A 96 14.92 17.65 -5.83
C TYR A 96 15.03 16.60 -6.94
N ALA A 97 16.19 16.48 -7.59
CA ALA A 97 16.43 15.51 -8.64
C ALA A 97 16.26 14.06 -8.14
N VAL A 98 16.78 13.73 -6.95
CA VAL A 98 16.59 12.39 -6.36
C VAL A 98 15.11 12.13 -6.08
N ARG A 99 14.39 13.08 -5.47
CA ARG A 99 12.94 12.93 -5.19
C ARG A 99 12.11 12.78 -6.45
N GLU A 100 12.39 13.56 -7.49
CA GLU A 100 11.73 13.45 -8.78
C GLU A 100 11.97 12.09 -9.45
N ASN A 101 13.20 11.56 -9.39
CA ASN A 101 13.50 10.24 -9.95
C ASN A 101 12.84 9.12 -9.14
N ILE A 102 12.81 9.22 -7.80
CA ILE A 102 12.04 8.30 -6.97
C ILE A 102 10.56 8.33 -7.39
N ASN A 103 9.94 9.51 -7.51
CA ASN A 103 8.54 9.62 -7.93
C ASN A 103 8.30 9.01 -9.32
N ARG A 104 9.23 9.17 -10.27
CA ARG A 104 9.14 8.53 -11.59
C ARG A 104 9.22 7.00 -11.50
N VAL A 105 10.11 6.45 -10.68
CA VAL A 105 10.20 5.01 -10.41
C VAL A 105 8.89 4.48 -9.85
N LEU A 106 8.26 5.24 -8.95
CA LEU A 106 6.96 4.89 -8.38
C LEU A 106 5.86 4.90 -9.44
N GLU A 107 5.76 5.95 -10.27
CA GLU A 107 4.79 6.01 -11.36
C GLU A 107 4.95 4.88 -12.38
N LEU A 108 6.18 4.62 -12.83
CA LEU A 108 6.50 3.57 -13.80
C LEU A 108 6.24 2.17 -13.26
N SER A 109 6.32 1.99 -11.95
CA SER A 109 6.06 0.71 -11.29
C SER A 109 4.63 0.57 -10.76
N ASN A 110 3.74 1.56 -10.94
CA ASN A 110 2.38 1.61 -10.36
C ASN A 110 2.37 1.61 -8.82
N HIS A 111 3.25 2.39 -8.20
CA HIS A 111 3.38 2.54 -6.75
C HIS A 111 3.31 4.02 -6.33
N GLU A 112 3.16 4.25 -5.03
CA GLU A 112 3.15 5.59 -4.42
C GLU A 112 3.66 5.57 -2.97
N PHE A 113 3.99 6.74 -2.42
CA PHE A 113 4.31 6.87 -0.99
C PHE A 113 3.04 6.99 -0.15
N LEU A 114 2.95 6.13 0.86
CA LEU A 114 1.97 6.19 1.95
C LEU A 114 2.62 6.75 3.21
N THR A 115 2.06 7.82 3.77
CA THR A 115 2.47 8.36 5.08
C THR A 115 1.74 7.64 6.21
N LEU A 116 2.50 6.92 7.04
CA LEU A 116 2.01 6.26 8.25
C LEU A 116 1.69 7.27 9.36
N GLY A 117 0.92 6.87 10.38
CA GLY A 117 0.61 7.72 11.54
C GLY A 117 1.84 8.16 12.36
N SER A 118 3.00 7.53 12.13
CA SER A 118 4.29 7.93 12.70
C SER A 118 5.00 9.05 11.93
N GLY A 119 4.46 9.48 10.79
CA GLY A 119 5.11 10.39 9.84
C GLY A 119 6.06 9.72 8.86
N ARG A 120 6.37 8.42 9.03
CA ARG A 120 7.20 7.65 8.10
C ARG A 120 6.46 7.43 6.79
N GLN A 121 7.20 7.44 5.69
CA GLN A 121 6.65 7.17 4.36
C GLN A 121 7.14 5.82 3.86
N ILE A 122 6.22 5.00 3.35
CA ILE A 122 6.49 3.66 2.81
C ILE A 122 5.91 3.55 1.39
N ILE A 123 6.41 2.63 0.57
CA ILE A 123 5.98 2.46 -0.82
C ILE A 123 4.89 1.38 -0.92
N VAL A 124 3.72 1.75 -1.41
CA VAL A 124 2.59 0.84 -1.63
C VAL A 124 2.23 0.77 -3.12
N GLU A 125 1.74 -0.38 -3.58
CA GLU A 125 1.16 -0.49 -4.92
C GLU A 125 -0.13 0.33 -4.98
N LYS A 126 -0.29 1.11 -6.06
CA LYS A 126 -1.50 1.89 -6.30
C LYS A 126 -2.67 0.94 -6.51
N ASN A 127 -3.70 1.12 -5.70
CA ASN A 127 -4.94 0.36 -5.79
C ASN A 127 -6.11 1.31 -5.59
N VAL A 128 -6.80 1.64 -6.69
CA VAL A 128 -7.92 2.59 -6.69
C VAL A 128 -8.97 2.20 -5.66
N TYR A 129 -9.30 0.91 -5.54
CA TYR A 129 -10.27 0.44 -4.55
C TYR A 129 -9.78 0.66 -3.12
N ALA A 130 -8.49 0.41 -2.85
CA ALA A 130 -7.90 0.64 -1.53
C ALA A 130 -7.87 2.14 -1.18
N SER A 131 -7.56 3.00 -2.16
CA SER A 131 -7.57 4.46 -2.00
C SER A 131 -8.96 4.98 -1.63
N GLU A 132 -10.00 4.60 -2.38
CA GLU A 132 -11.39 4.99 -2.10
C GLU A 132 -11.88 4.45 -0.75
N VAL A 133 -11.61 3.17 -0.46
CA VAL A 133 -11.98 2.57 0.83
C VAL A 133 -11.24 3.22 1.99
N SER A 134 -9.96 3.56 1.82
CA SER A 134 -9.20 4.30 2.84
C SER A 134 -9.86 5.64 3.14
N GLN A 135 -10.33 6.37 2.12
CA GLN A 135 -11.06 7.62 2.33
C GLN A 135 -12.35 7.39 3.14
N ILE A 136 -13.16 6.40 2.78
CA ILE A 136 -14.40 6.04 3.52
C ILE A 136 -14.09 5.66 4.97
N VAL A 137 -13.09 4.80 5.20
CA VAL A 137 -12.71 4.35 6.54
C VAL A 137 -12.16 5.51 7.38
N SER A 138 -11.46 6.46 6.75
CA SER A 138 -10.85 7.62 7.43
C SER A 138 -11.88 8.52 8.12
N GLU A 139 -13.14 8.50 7.68
CA GLU A 139 -14.25 9.21 8.33
C GLU A 139 -14.49 8.72 9.77
N THR A 140 -14.09 7.48 10.07
CA THR A 140 -14.29 6.85 11.38
C THR A 140 -12.97 6.54 12.10
N SER A 141 -11.92 6.17 11.37
CA SER A 141 -10.63 5.74 11.92
C SER A 141 -9.51 5.95 10.91
N ILE A 142 -8.68 6.97 11.15
CA ILE A 142 -7.47 7.22 10.36
C ILE A 142 -6.50 6.03 10.44
N GLN A 143 -6.42 5.38 11.62
CA GLN A 143 -5.51 4.26 11.82
C GLN A 143 -5.90 3.05 10.96
N ASP A 144 -7.19 2.75 10.84
CA ASP A 144 -7.63 1.62 10.02
C ASP A 144 -7.60 1.97 8.53
N ALA A 145 -7.82 3.24 8.16
CA ALA A 145 -7.62 3.72 6.79
C ALA A 145 -6.18 3.51 6.30
N ILE A 146 -5.19 3.82 7.14
CA ILE A 146 -3.77 3.57 6.81
C ILE A 146 -3.51 2.07 6.60
N LYS A 147 -4.09 1.20 7.43
CA LYS A 147 -3.94 -0.26 7.28
C LYS A 147 -4.54 -0.77 5.96
N VAL A 148 -5.63 -0.18 5.47
CA VAL A 148 -6.22 -0.52 4.17
C VAL A 148 -5.19 -0.34 3.07
N LEU A 149 -4.46 0.77 3.05
CA LEU A 149 -3.43 1.07 2.06
C LEU A 149 -2.17 0.22 2.28
N GLU A 150 -1.76 0.05 3.54
CA GLU A 150 -0.57 -0.73 3.91
C GLU A 150 -0.65 -2.19 3.45
N TYR A 151 -1.84 -2.76 3.27
CA TYR A 151 -2.00 -4.12 2.76
C TYR A 151 -1.23 -4.35 1.45
N ASN A 152 -1.18 -3.33 0.58
CA ASN A 152 -0.50 -3.36 -0.72
C ASN A 152 0.97 -2.89 -0.64
N HIS A 153 1.56 -2.76 0.55
CA HIS A 153 2.99 -2.52 0.70
C HIS A 153 3.80 -3.70 0.16
N PHE A 154 4.86 -3.42 -0.60
CA PHE A 154 5.62 -4.48 -1.27
C PHE A 154 6.22 -5.49 -0.28
N ALA A 155 6.67 -5.04 0.90
CA ALA A 155 7.25 -5.92 1.92
C ALA A 155 6.19 -6.75 2.66
N ASN A 156 4.89 -6.52 2.39
CA ASN A 156 3.83 -7.38 2.88
C ASN A 156 3.58 -8.60 2.00
N LYS A 157 4.20 -8.68 0.81
CA LYS A 157 4.20 -9.89 -0.01
C LYS A 157 4.91 -11.02 0.75
N GLY A 158 4.26 -12.17 0.91
CA GLY A 158 4.73 -13.27 1.75
C GLY A 158 4.57 -13.03 3.27
N ASN A 159 4.27 -11.81 3.72
CA ASN A 159 4.08 -11.49 5.13
C ASN A 159 2.64 -11.76 5.59
N VAL A 160 2.32 -13.06 5.69
CA VAL A 160 0.99 -13.55 6.08
C VAL A 160 0.54 -12.97 7.43
N GLN A 161 1.46 -12.80 8.39
CA GLN A 161 1.14 -12.27 9.71
C GLN A 161 0.68 -10.81 9.65
N ARG A 162 1.38 -9.95 8.90
CA ARG A 162 0.97 -8.55 8.75
C ARG A 162 -0.35 -8.42 7.98
N LYS A 163 -0.52 -9.19 6.90
CA LYS A 163 -1.79 -9.26 6.15
C LYS A 163 -2.95 -9.71 7.04
N LYS A 164 -2.72 -10.68 7.94
CA LYS A 164 -3.72 -11.14 8.92
C LYS A 164 -4.16 -10.02 9.86
N GLU A 165 -3.22 -9.26 10.41
CA GLU A 165 -3.52 -8.14 11.32
C GLU A 165 -4.39 -7.07 10.66
N ILE A 166 -4.09 -6.74 9.40
CA ILE A 166 -4.88 -5.78 8.61
C ILE A 166 -6.29 -6.32 8.36
N LEU A 167 -6.42 -7.60 8.00
CA LEU A 167 -7.72 -8.24 7.79
C LEU A 167 -8.57 -8.30 9.07
N ILE A 168 -7.96 -8.50 10.24
CA ILE A 168 -8.67 -8.44 11.53
C ILE A 168 -9.22 -7.02 11.77
N SER A 169 -8.44 -5.99 11.47
CA SER A 169 -8.89 -4.59 11.54
C SER A 169 -10.08 -4.33 10.60
N LEU A 170 -10.01 -4.79 9.34
CA LEU A 170 -11.12 -4.71 8.39
C LEU A 170 -12.37 -5.49 8.85
N ALA A 171 -12.19 -6.69 9.43
CA ALA A 171 -13.29 -7.48 9.97
C ALA A 171 -14.01 -6.74 11.10
N ASN A 172 -13.25 -6.11 12.00
CA ASN A 172 -13.79 -5.32 13.10
C ASN A 172 -14.53 -4.06 12.61
N TYR A 173 -14.03 -3.44 11.53
CA TYR A 173 -14.69 -2.31 10.88
C TYR A 173 -16.02 -2.73 10.23
N LEU A 174 -16.05 -3.86 9.52
CA LEU A 174 -17.24 -4.33 8.79
C LEU A 174 -18.32 -4.95 9.68
N GLU A 175 -17.96 -5.52 10.82
CA GLU A 175 -18.93 -6.20 11.69
C GLU A 175 -20.12 -5.32 12.14
N PRO A 176 -19.92 -4.08 12.65
CA PRO A 176 -21.05 -3.22 13.01
C PRO A 176 -21.92 -2.85 11.79
N LEU A 177 -21.34 -2.82 10.59
CA LEU A 177 -22.03 -2.47 9.34
C LEU A 177 -22.87 -3.63 8.77
N ARG A 178 -22.72 -4.85 9.30
CA ARG A 178 -23.40 -6.05 8.78
C ARG A 178 -24.93 -5.92 8.74
N LYS A 179 -25.52 -5.25 9.71
CA LYS A 179 -26.98 -5.01 9.74
C LYS A 179 -27.40 -4.04 8.63
N GLU A 180 -26.65 -2.96 8.44
CA GLU A 180 -26.90 -1.97 7.39
C GLU A 180 -26.78 -2.62 6.00
N LEU A 181 -25.69 -3.35 5.76
CA LEU A 181 -25.43 -4.09 4.54
C LEU A 181 -26.59 -5.01 4.14
N ASN A 182 -27.08 -5.83 5.09
CA ASN A 182 -28.18 -6.75 4.83
C ASN A 182 -29.55 -6.05 4.75
N ASN A 183 -29.69 -4.83 5.24
CA ASN A 183 -30.95 -4.08 5.22
C ASN A 183 -31.06 -3.12 4.02
N SER A 184 -29.96 -2.78 3.35
CA SER A 184 -29.98 -1.91 2.17
C SER A 184 -30.80 -2.53 1.03
N GLU A 185 -31.83 -1.81 0.59
CA GLU A 185 -32.64 -2.23 -0.55
C GLU A 185 -31.89 -2.03 -1.87
N GLU A 186 -31.12 -0.95 -1.99
CA GLU A 186 -30.24 -0.67 -3.13
C GLU A 186 -29.30 -1.85 -3.41
N LEU A 187 -28.69 -2.43 -2.38
CA LEU A 187 -27.80 -3.58 -2.55
C LEU A 187 -28.57 -4.85 -2.88
N LYS A 188 -29.78 -5.04 -2.33
CA LYS A 188 -30.61 -6.22 -2.64
C LYS A 188 -31.11 -6.22 -4.08
N GLU A 189 -31.28 -5.06 -4.70
CA GLU A 189 -31.64 -4.96 -6.13
C GLU A 189 -30.53 -5.47 -7.05
N VAL A 190 -29.26 -5.35 -6.63
CA VAL A 190 -28.09 -5.71 -7.44
C VAL A 190 -27.58 -7.12 -7.12
N PHE A 191 -27.64 -7.54 -5.85
CA PHE A 191 -27.07 -8.81 -5.41
C PHE A 191 -28.08 -9.93 -5.23
N LYS A 192 -27.60 -11.18 -5.32
CA LYS A 192 -28.42 -12.35 -4.99
C LYS A 192 -28.71 -12.40 -3.48
N VAL A 193 -29.99 -12.42 -3.13
CA VAL A 193 -30.49 -12.45 -1.76
C VAL A 193 -31.02 -13.84 -1.38
N ASN A 194 -30.81 -14.26 -0.15
CA ASN A 194 -31.47 -15.41 0.47
C ASN A 194 -31.86 -15.06 1.91
N ASN A 195 -33.12 -15.31 2.31
CA ASN A 195 -33.65 -14.96 3.64
C ASN A 195 -33.30 -13.53 4.08
N GLN A 196 -33.55 -12.55 3.20
CA GLN A 196 -33.25 -11.13 3.39
C GLN A 196 -31.76 -10.78 3.57
N LYS A 197 -30.85 -11.72 3.34
CA LYS A 197 -29.40 -11.50 3.44
C LYS A 197 -28.73 -11.60 2.09
N ILE A 198 -27.74 -10.76 1.86
CA ILE A 198 -26.95 -10.78 0.63
C ILE A 198 -25.94 -11.92 0.71
N ILE A 199 -26.04 -12.88 -0.22
CA ILE A 199 -25.27 -14.13 -0.16
C ILE A 199 -23.76 -13.88 -0.19
N ALA A 200 -23.31 -12.93 -1.01
CA ALA A 200 -21.89 -12.59 -1.13
C ALA A 200 -21.31 -12.08 0.20
N PHE A 201 -22.06 -11.24 0.92
CA PHE A 201 -21.61 -10.66 2.18
C PHE A 201 -21.58 -11.71 3.28
N GLU A 202 -22.59 -12.57 3.36
CA GLU A 202 -22.59 -13.66 4.34
C GLU A 202 -21.43 -14.64 4.11
N LYS A 203 -21.06 -14.91 2.84
CA LYS A 203 -19.87 -15.69 2.52
C LYS A 203 -18.57 -14.99 2.98
N LEU A 204 -18.45 -13.69 2.80
CA LEU A 204 -17.29 -12.93 3.30
C LEU A 204 -17.18 -13.03 4.83
N PHE A 205 -18.28 -12.82 5.55
CA PHE A 205 -18.29 -12.98 7.01
C PHE A 205 -17.98 -14.43 7.45
N GLU A 206 -18.41 -15.43 6.68
CA GLU A 206 -18.03 -16.82 6.91
C GLU A 206 -16.52 -17.02 6.71
N MET A 207 -15.93 -16.44 5.66
CA MET A 207 -14.48 -16.51 5.40
C MET A 207 -13.68 -15.88 6.54
N TYR A 208 -14.10 -14.72 7.08
CA TYR A 208 -13.46 -14.13 8.25
C TYR A 208 -13.39 -15.09 9.44
N ASN A 209 -14.43 -15.90 9.65
CA ASN A 209 -14.44 -16.88 10.74
C ASN A 209 -13.63 -18.15 10.43
N ASN A 210 -13.71 -18.65 9.20
CA ASN A 210 -13.04 -19.89 8.80
C ASN A 210 -11.51 -19.74 8.64
N PHE A 211 -11.03 -18.49 8.51
CA PHE A 211 -9.61 -18.16 8.34
C PHE A 211 -8.97 -17.50 9.57
N GLY A 212 -9.61 -17.60 10.73
CA GLY A 212 -9.06 -17.15 12.02
C GLY A 212 -8.88 -15.63 12.12
N LEU A 213 -9.77 -14.86 11.48
CA LEU A 213 -9.73 -13.39 11.42
C LEU A 213 -10.75 -12.73 12.35
N ARG A 214 -11.67 -13.48 12.95
CA ARG A 214 -12.66 -12.95 13.89
C ARG A 214 -13.05 -13.91 15.01
N HIS A 215 -13.89 -14.90 14.71
CA HIS A 215 -14.23 -15.98 15.64
C HIS A 215 -13.83 -17.32 15.03
N ASN A 216 -13.21 -18.18 15.84
CA ASN A 216 -12.89 -19.52 15.38
C ASN A 216 -14.16 -20.37 15.38
N ASN A 217 -14.65 -20.70 14.19
CA ASN A 217 -15.69 -21.70 13.98
C ASN A 217 -15.09 -23.12 13.96
N ALA A 218 -15.95 -24.14 14.00
CA ALA A 218 -15.53 -25.56 14.00
C ALA A 218 -14.69 -25.98 12.78
N LYS A 219 -14.75 -25.23 11.67
CA LYS A 219 -13.90 -25.42 10.49
C LYS A 219 -12.91 -24.28 10.40
N GLN A 220 -11.62 -24.61 10.50
CA GLN A 220 -10.52 -23.65 10.35
C GLN A 220 -9.64 -24.07 9.18
N TYR A 221 -9.86 -23.47 8.01
CA TYR A 221 -9.15 -23.86 6.79
C TYR A 221 -7.69 -23.41 6.80
N HIS A 222 -7.33 -22.42 7.61
CA HIS A 222 -5.99 -21.87 7.68
C HIS A 222 -4.96 -22.79 8.37
N LEU A 223 -5.41 -23.82 9.11
CA LEU A 223 -4.52 -24.67 9.92
C LEU A 223 -3.66 -25.63 9.09
N ASP A 224 -4.16 -26.07 7.94
CA ASP A 224 -3.52 -27.10 7.10
C ASP A 224 -3.02 -26.54 5.75
N MET A 225 -2.85 -25.22 5.64
CA MET A 225 -2.42 -24.57 4.39
C MET A 225 -0.97 -24.09 4.45
N THR A 226 -0.32 -24.09 3.28
CA THR A 226 0.96 -23.40 3.10
C THR A 226 0.75 -21.88 3.19
N ASN A 227 1.81 -21.14 3.56
CA ASN A 227 1.76 -19.68 3.63
C ASN A 227 1.34 -19.04 2.31
N GLU A 228 1.85 -19.53 1.18
CA GLU A 228 1.47 -19.05 -0.16
C GLU A 228 -0.02 -19.19 -0.43
N LYS A 229 -0.60 -20.35 -0.09
CA LYS A 229 -2.03 -20.60 -0.29
C LYS A 229 -2.88 -19.78 0.68
N LEU A 230 -2.43 -19.63 1.92
CA LEU A 230 -3.09 -18.80 2.92
C LEU A 230 -3.08 -17.32 2.52
N GLU A 231 -1.96 -16.84 1.98
CA GLU A 231 -1.83 -15.49 1.44
C GLU A 231 -2.82 -15.25 0.30
N GLN A 232 -2.95 -16.18 -0.66
CA GLN A 232 -3.95 -16.06 -1.73
C GLN A 232 -5.38 -15.96 -1.20
N TRP A 233 -5.71 -16.68 -0.12
CA TRP A 233 -7.02 -16.52 0.54
C TRP A 233 -7.17 -15.16 1.20
N TYR A 234 -6.14 -14.68 1.88
CA TYR A 234 -6.13 -13.35 2.48
C TYR A 234 -6.29 -12.25 1.42
N ASP A 235 -5.62 -12.35 0.28
CA ASP A 235 -5.75 -11.39 -0.82
C ASP A 235 -7.20 -11.34 -1.33
N ASN A 236 -7.83 -12.50 -1.54
CA ASN A 236 -9.23 -12.58 -1.96
C ASN A 236 -10.21 -12.02 -0.92
N ILE A 237 -9.96 -12.28 0.37
CA ILE A 237 -10.77 -11.74 1.48
C ILE A 237 -10.60 -10.21 1.55
N TYR A 238 -9.38 -9.71 1.37
CA TYR A 238 -9.08 -8.28 1.33
C TYR A 238 -9.84 -7.60 0.19
N THR A 239 -9.69 -8.07 -1.04
CA THR A 239 -10.41 -7.52 -2.21
C THR A 239 -11.92 -7.56 -2.02
N SER A 240 -12.46 -8.67 -1.50
CA SER A 240 -13.89 -8.80 -1.22
C SER A 240 -14.36 -7.78 -0.16
N SER A 241 -13.53 -7.51 0.85
CA SER A 241 -13.82 -6.52 1.88
C SER A 241 -13.84 -5.11 1.33
N LEU A 242 -12.87 -4.74 0.48
CA LEU A 242 -12.87 -3.44 -0.19
C LEU A 242 -14.16 -3.25 -0.99
N PHE A 243 -14.54 -4.27 -1.77
CA PHE A 243 -15.76 -4.26 -2.57
C PHE A 243 -17.03 -4.08 -1.73
N VAL A 244 -17.14 -4.75 -0.58
CA VAL A 244 -18.29 -4.59 0.32
C VAL A 244 -18.39 -3.17 0.88
N ILE A 245 -17.26 -2.56 1.23
CA ILE A 245 -17.24 -1.18 1.75
C ILE A 245 -17.67 -0.19 0.66
N LEU A 246 -17.11 -0.31 -0.55
CA LEU A 246 -17.51 0.52 -1.69
C LEU A 246 -18.98 0.34 -2.06
N GLY A 247 -19.47 -0.90 -2.06
CA GLY A 247 -20.87 -1.18 -2.33
C GLY A 247 -21.79 -0.47 -1.33
N LEU A 248 -21.45 -0.50 -0.05
CA LEU A 248 -22.23 0.21 0.98
C LEU A 248 -22.23 1.72 0.76
N ASP A 249 -21.10 2.31 0.40
CA ASP A 249 -21.00 3.73 0.11
C ASP A 249 -21.87 4.13 -1.10
N GLU A 250 -21.79 3.36 -2.19
CA GLU A 250 -22.64 3.56 -3.38
C GLU A 250 -24.13 3.45 -3.03
N ALA A 251 -24.51 2.49 -2.17
CA ALA A 251 -25.89 2.35 -1.72
C ALA A 251 -26.38 3.62 -0.99
N ARG A 252 -25.55 4.23 -0.15
CA ARG A 252 -25.85 5.49 0.55
C ARG A 252 -25.98 6.65 -0.44
N ILE A 253 -25.11 6.71 -1.46
CA ILE A 253 -25.19 7.71 -2.55
C ILE A 253 -26.52 7.56 -3.30
N LEU A 254 -26.88 6.34 -3.71
CA LEU A 254 -28.13 6.07 -4.41
C LEU A 254 -29.37 6.45 -3.59
N SER A 255 -29.40 6.13 -2.28
CA SER A 255 -30.48 6.57 -1.40
C SER A 255 -30.56 8.10 -1.33
N LYS A 256 -29.43 8.81 -1.25
CA LYS A 256 -29.38 10.28 -1.26
C LYS A 256 -29.85 10.89 -2.58
N LEU A 257 -29.53 10.26 -3.71
CA LEU A 257 -30.01 10.71 -5.02
C LEU A 257 -31.53 10.52 -5.17
N LYS A 258 -32.09 9.43 -4.65
CA LYS A 258 -33.55 9.21 -4.61
C LYS A 258 -34.25 10.33 -3.84
N THR A 259 -33.76 10.67 -2.65
CA THR A 259 -34.37 11.74 -1.84
C THR A 259 -34.27 13.12 -2.47
N LEU A 260 -33.14 13.45 -3.12
CA LEU A 260 -32.96 14.72 -3.84
C LEU A 260 -33.84 14.85 -5.09
N ARG A 261 -34.23 13.73 -5.71
CA ARG A 261 -35.14 13.73 -6.86
C ARG A 261 -36.60 13.93 -6.45
N GLU A 262 -36.95 13.52 -5.23
CA GLU A 262 -38.33 13.50 -4.72
C GLU A 262 -38.69 14.74 -3.89
N GLY A 263 -37.72 15.56 -3.50
CA GLY A 263 -37.90 16.85 -2.81
C GLY A 263 -37.82 18.04 -3.75
#